data_AF-A0A2S0U7E0-F1
#
_entry.id   AF-A0A2S0U7E0-F1
#
_cell.length_a   1.000
_cell.length_b   1.000
_cell.length_c   1.000
_cell.angle_alpha   90.00
_cell.angle_beta   90.00
_cell.angle_gamma   90.00
#
_symmetry.space_group_name_H-M   'P 1'
#
loop_
_entity.id
_entity.type
_entity.pdbx_description
1 polymer ?
#
loop_
_entity_poly.entity_id
_entity_poly.type
_entity_poly.pdbx_seq_one_letter_code
_entity_poly.pdbx_strand_id
1 'polypeptide(L)'
;MINQPILTLYEKKEITEEQLAEVLGVIPNALLLYDEGSSMQASDIEQCLPHELPQALRPAVQQLYNLIVKICHQYDHPEGYEVLQDCLSLQMDLWSEGILKLREWVEWLDRLNQGNIHLPNYDFEQLLGLVPEGFMIQDFHDELLFALEQEERHSWAMRELQGLYAKLGVTSGA
;
A
#
# COMPACT_ATOMS: atom_id res chain seq x y z
N MET A 1 10.83 -17.79 8.73
CA MET A 1 9.77 -17.32 9.67
C MET A 1 9.66 -15.83 9.42
N ILE A 2 8.50 -15.36 8.97
CA ILE A 2 8.21 -13.92 8.85
C ILE A 2 8.22 -13.35 10.27
N ASN A 3 9.11 -12.41 10.56
CA ASN A 3 9.23 -11.82 11.88
C ASN A 3 8.73 -10.38 11.85
N GLN A 4 7.43 -10.23 11.60
CA GLN A 4 6.79 -8.93 11.44
C GLN A 4 5.82 -8.71 12.60
N PRO A 5 6.15 -7.84 13.57
CA PRO A 5 5.34 -7.68 14.77
C PRO A 5 3.93 -7.18 14.49
N ILE A 6 3.73 -6.37 13.44
CA ILE A 6 2.42 -5.85 13.06
C ILE A 6 1.45 -6.98 12.70
N LEU A 7 1.92 -7.99 11.97
CA LEU A 7 1.15 -9.20 11.66
C LEU A 7 0.80 -9.98 12.93
N THR A 8 1.75 -10.11 13.85
CA THR A 8 1.52 -10.81 15.13
C THR A 8 0.46 -10.11 15.98
N LEU A 9 0.52 -8.77 16.08
CA LEU A 9 -0.46 -7.98 16.81
C LEU A 9 -1.86 -8.13 16.20
N TYR A 10 -1.96 -8.08 14.88
CA TYR A 10 -3.24 -8.25 14.18
C TYR A 10 -3.83 -9.65 14.36
N GLU A 11 -3.03 -10.71 14.18
CA GLU A 11 -3.49 -12.10 14.32
C GLU A 11 -3.92 -12.45 15.75
N LYS A 12 -3.28 -11.83 16.75
CA LYS A 12 -3.70 -11.94 18.16
C LYS A 12 -4.86 -11.03 18.53
N LYS A 13 -5.35 -10.20 17.61
CA LYS A 13 -6.40 -9.20 17.83
C LYS A 13 -6.03 -8.16 18.89
N GLU A 14 -4.74 -7.87 19.00
CA GLU A 14 -4.20 -6.80 19.86
C GLU A 14 -4.31 -5.42 19.18
N ILE A 15 -4.53 -5.40 17.85
CA ILE A 15 -4.95 -4.23 17.08
C ILE A 15 -6.19 -4.54 16.25
N THR A 16 -6.99 -3.52 15.97
CA THR A 16 -8.18 -3.62 15.13
C THR A 16 -7.82 -3.49 13.64
N GLU A 17 -8.75 -3.87 12.77
CA GLU A 17 -8.65 -3.65 11.33
C GLU A 17 -8.62 -2.16 10.98
N GLU A 18 -9.38 -1.33 11.70
CA GLU A 18 -9.35 0.13 11.56
C GLU A 18 -7.96 0.71 11.87
N GLN A 19 -7.35 0.30 12.99
CA GLN A 19 -6.00 0.73 13.36
C GLN A 19 -4.95 0.27 12.34
N LEU A 20 -5.14 -0.93 11.79
CA LEU A 20 -4.28 -1.43 10.74
C LEU A 20 -4.46 -0.62 9.45
N ALA A 21 -5.70 -0.29 9.07
CA ALA A 21 -6.01 0.52 7.90
C ALA A 21 -5.40 1.92 7.99
N GLU A 22 -5.45 2.55 9.17
CA GLU A 22 -4.78 3.83 9.41
C GLU A 22 -3.27 3.76 9.20
N VAL A 23 -2.62 2.71 9.73
CA VAL A 23 -1.16 2.52 9.63
C VAL A 23 -0.74 2.19 8.20
N LEU A 24 -1.48 1.34 7.52
CA LEU A 24 -1.11 0.90 6.18
C LEU A 24 -1.49 1.91 5.10
N GLY A 25 -2.62 2.59 5.26
CA GLY A 25 -3.17 3.53 4.28
C GLY A 25 -2.34 4.80 4.08
N VAL A 26 -1.42 5.12 5.00
CA VAL A 26 -0.50 6.26 4.83
C VAL A 26 0.73 5.94 3.99
N ILE A 27 1.02 4.66 3.73
CA ILE A 27 2.22 4.23 3.01
C ILE A 27 2.21 4.75 1.56
N PRO A 28 1.16 4.53 0.74
CA PRO A 28 1.13 5.05 -0.63
C PRO A 28 1.33 6.56 -0.68
N ASN A 29 0.67 7.27 0.24
CA ASN A 29 0.71 8.73 0.31
C ASN A 29 2.11 9.26 0.59
N ALA A 30 2.85 8.59 1.48
CA ALA A 30 4.22 8.97 1.80
C ALA A 30 5.16 8.72 0.62
N LEU A 31 4.93 7.66 -0.17
CA LEU A 31 5.75 7.36 -1.35
C LEU A 31 5.62 8.44 -2.43
N LEU A 32 4.43 8.97 -2.65
CA LEU A 32 4.18 10.02 -3.65
C LEU A 32 4.88 11.35 -3.37
N LEU A 33 5.45 11.53 -2.17
CA LEU A 33 6.20 12.73 -1.82
C LEU A 33 7.63 12.75 -2.40
N TYR A 34 8.05 11.66 -3.05
CA TYR A 34 9.41 11.47 -3.54
C TYR A 34 9.40 11.08 -5.03
N ASP A 35 10.38 11.57 -5.77
CA ASP A 35 10.62 11.16 -7.16
C ASP A 35 11.47 9.87 -7.24
N GLU A 36 12.20 9.54 -6.16
CA GLU A 36 13.03 8.35 -6.01
C GLU A 36 13.15 7.95 -4.54
N GLY A 37 13.42 6.67 -4.26
CA GLY A 37 13.39 6.16 -2.89
C GLY A 37 14.58 6.58 -2.01
N SER A 38 15.68 7.05 -2.59
CA SER A 38 17.00 7.20 -1.94
C SER A 38 17.02 8.05 -0.67
N SER A 39 16.12 9.02 -0.55
CA SER A 39 16.10 10.01 0.53
C SER A 39 14.97 9.81 1.55
N MET A 40 14.09 8.85 1.32
CA MET A 40 12.94 8.57 2.19
C MET A 40 13.39 8.08 3.58
N GLN A 41 12.68 8.50 4.62
CA GLN A 41 12.86 8.06 6.00
C GLN A 41 11.55 7.56 6.60
N ALA A 42 11.63 6.70 7.62
CA ALA A 42 10.44 6.13 8.24
C ALA A 42 9.58 7.17 8.96
N SER A 43 10.21 8.25 9.43
CA SER A 43 9.52 9.42 9.98
C SER A 43 8.62 10.12 8.97
N ASP A 44 8.93 10.02 7.68
CA ASP A 44 8.14 10.69 6.62
C ASP A 44 6.80 9.97 6.43
N ILE A 45 6.81 8.64 6.57
CA ILE A 45 5.60 7.82 6.63
C ILE A 45 4.83 8.08 7.94
N GLU A 46 5.53 8.16 9.08
CA GLU A 46 4.88 8.42 10.38
C GLU A 46 4.20 9.79 10.43
N GLN A 47 4.77 10.82 9.79
CA GLN A 47 4.18 12.16 9.70
C GLN A 47 2.87 12.20 8.90
N CYS A 48 2.61 11.20 8.06
CA CYS A 48 1.37 11.09 7.31
C CYS A 48 0.20 10.55 8.16
N LEU A 49 0.47 10.04 9.37
CA LEU A 49 -0.57 9.55 10.26
C LEU A 49 -1.48 10.69 10.74
N PRO A 50 -2.81 10.50 10.75
CA PRO A 50 -3.74 11.54 11.17
C PRO A 50 -3.62 11.83 12.67
N HIS A 51 -3.21 10.84 13.47
CA HIS A 51 -3.17 10.88 14.93
C HIS A 51 -1.94 10.13 15.46
N GLU A 52 -1.56 10.41 16.71
CA GLU A 52 -0.49 9.68 17.37
C GLU A 52 -0.88 8.22 17.65
N LEU A 53 0.02 7.29 17.32
CA LEU A 53 -0.19 5.87 17.58
C LEU A 53 -0.11 5.54 19.08
N PRO A 54 -0.91 4.57 19.57
CA PRO A 54 -0.75 3.98 20.89
C PRO A 54 0.69 3.50 21.13
N GLN A 55 1.23 3.74 22.32
CA GLN A 55 2.62 3.40 22.65
C GLN A 55 2.95 1.91 22.44
N ALA A 56 1.98 1.02 22.65
CA ALA A 56 2.13 -0.42 22.43
C ALA A 56 2.26 -0.80 20.94
N LEU A 57 1.70 0.00 20.03
CA LEU A 57 1.70 -0.25 18.58
C LEU A 57 2.95 0.32 17.90
N ARG A 58 3.49 1.43 18.41
CA ARG A 58 4.64 2.14 17.82
C ARG A 58 5.82 1.24 17.44
N PRO A 59 6.30 0.30 18.28
CA PRO A 59 7.44 -0.54 17.92
C PRO A 59 7.19 -1.42 16.69
N ALA A 60 5.96 -1.92 16.53
CA ALA A 60 5.58 -2.76 15.40
C ALA A 60 5.47 -1.93 14.11
N VAL A 61 4.88 -0.75 14.20
CA VAL A 61 4.73 0.17 13.05
C VAL A 61 6.08 0.70 12.61
N GLN A 62 6.96 1.07 13.53
CA GLN A 62 8.30 1.53 13.19
C GLN A 62 9.10 0.47 12.44
N GLN A 63 8.96 -0.81 12.83
CA GLN A 63 9.63 -1.90 12.10
C GLN A 63 9.09 -2.06 10.68
N LEU A 64 7.77 -1.96 10.50
CA LEU A 64 7.14 -1.98 9.19
C LEU A 64 7.65 -0.82 8.32
N TYR A 65 7.59 0.42 8.81
CA TYR A 65 8.02 1.59 8.04
C TYR A 65 9.50 1.56 7.71
N ASN A 66 10.35 1.10 8.64
CA ASN A 66 11.77 0.89 8.36
C ASN A 66 11.98 -0.16 7.25
N LEU A 67 11.17 -1.22 7.18
CA LEU A 67 11.23 -2.18 6.08
C LEU A 67 10.83 -1.53 4.75
N ILE A 68 9.73 -0.78 4.71
CA ILE A 68 9.27 -0.07 3.51
C ILE A 68 10.37 0.87 2.99
N VAL A 69 10.95 1.67 3.88
CA VAL A 69 12.04 2.59 3.53
C VAL A 69 13.25 1.84 2.99
N LYS A 70 13.63 0.72 3.62
CA LYS A 70 14.74 -0.11 3.15
C LYS A 70 14.46 -0.71 1.77
N ILE A 71 13.21 -1.01 1.45
CA ILE A 71 12.81 -1.43 0.10
C ILE A 71 12.94 -0.24 -0.85
N CYS A 72 12.41 0.93 -0.51
CA CYS A 72 12.49 2.14 -1.33
C CYS A 72 13.94 2.53 -1.67
N HIS A 73 14.86 2.40 -0.71
CA HIS A 73 16.29 2.68 -0.93
C HIS A 73 16.95 1.79 -1.98
N GLN A 74 16.33 0.68 -2.38
CA GLN A 74 16.81 -0.18 -3.46
C GLN A 74 16.45 0.34 -4.86
N TYR A 75 15.58 1.36 -4.93
CA TYR A 75 15.06 1.96 -6.16
C TYR A 75 15.47 3.45 -6.18
N ASP A 76 16.73 3.69 -6.54
CA ASP A 76 17.36 5.03 -6.62
C ASP A 76 17.19 5.70 -7.99
N HIS A 77 16.25 5.22 -8.79
CA HIS A 77 15.94 5.75 -10.12
C HIS A 77 14.42 5.88 -10.29
N PRO A 78 13.92 6.98 -10.90
CA PRO A 78 12.49 7.29 -10.96
C PRO A 78 11.62 6.17 -11.54
N GLU A 79 12.02 5.58 -12.67
CA GLU A 79 11.23 4.54 -13.35
C GLU A 79 11.03 3.29 -12.47
N GLY A 80 12.07 2.88 -11.72
CA GLY A 80 11.96 1.74 -10.81
C GLY A 80 11.16 2.08 -9.56
N TYR A 81 11.25 3.33 -9.09
CA TYR A 81 10.52 3.80 -7.94
C TYR A 81 9.02 3.97 -8.22
N GLU A 82 8.66 4.45 -9.41
CA GLU A 82 7.27 4.52 -9.90
C GLU A 82 6.61 3.13 -9.93
N VAL A 83 7.30 2.13 -10.47
CA VAL A 83 6.79 0.74 -10.45
C VAL A 83 6.61 0.22 -9.01
N LEU A 84 7.52 0.57 -8.10
CA LEU A 84 7.38 0.22 -6.68
C LEU A 84 6.16 0.91 -6.04
N GLN A 85 5.94 2.18 -6.34
CA GLN A 85 4.78 2.95 -5.89
C GLN A 85 3.47 2.31 -6.36
N ASP A 86 3.37 1.97 -7.65
CA ASP A 86 2.20 1.31 -8.22
C ASP A 86 1.95 -0.05 -7.56
N CYS A 87 3.02 -0.85 -7.38
CA CYS A 87 2.91 -2.13 -6.69
C CYS A 87 2.39 -1.95 -5.26
N LEU A 88 2.99 -1.05 -4.48
CA LEU A 88 2.62 -0.85 -3.07
C LEU A 88 1.19 -0.30 -2.94
N SER A 89 0.79 0.63 -3.78
CA SER A 89 -0.58 1.17 -3.84
C SER A 89 -1.57 0.05 -4.16
N LEU A 90 -1.28 -0.75 -5.19
CA LEU A 90 -2.14 -1.86 -5.57
C LEU A 90 -2.30 -2.89 -4.47
N GLN A 91 -1.21 -3.29 -3.81
CA GLN A 91 -1.28 -4.24 -2.69
C GLN A 91 -2.18 -3.71 -1.56
N MET A 92 -2.17 -2.40 -1.33
CA MET A 92 -2.98 -1.76 -0.32
C MET A 92 -4.47 -1.80 -0.66
N ASP A 93 -4.82 -1.54 -1.92
CA ASP A 93 -6.19 -1.63 -2.40
C ASP A 93 -6.71 -3.08 -2.36
N LEU A 94 -5.89 -4.04 -2.78
CA LEU A 94 -6.27 -5.45 -2.68
C LEU A 94 -6.44 -5.90 -1.22
N TRP A 95 -5.69 -5.34 -0.29
CA TRP A 95 -5.84 -5.65 1.14
C TRP A 95 -7.11 -5.01 1.72
N SER A 96 -7.41 -3.74 1.40
CA SER A 96 -8.60 -3.05 1.90
C SER A 96 -9.90 -3.70 1.41
N GLU A 97 -9.86 -4.32 0.22
CA GLU A 97 -10.96 -5.07 -0.36
C GLU A 97 -11.04 -6.53 0.11
N GLY A 98 -10.15 -6.95 1.01
CA GLY A 98 -10.11 -8.30 1.57
C GLY A 98 -9.67 -9.38 0.58
N ILE A 99 -9.14 -8.99 -0.58
CA ILE A 99 -8.62 -9.86 -1.62
C ILE A 99 -7.24 -10.39 -1.23
N LEU A 100 -6.38 -9.50 -0.71
CA LEU A 100 -5.04 -9.82 -0.21
C LEU A 100 -5.07 -9.95 1.31
N LYS A 101 -4.57 -11.06 1.84
CA LYS A 101 -4.42 -11.17 3.30
C LYS A 101 -3.20 -10.41 3.76
N LEU A 102 -3.28 -9.79 4.94
CA LEU A 102 -2.14 -9.10 5.57
C LEU A 102 -0.87 -9.96 5.60
N ARG A 103 -1.01 -11.26 5.91
CA ARG A 103 0.11 -12.21 5.92
C ARG A 103 0.81 -12.31 4.56
N GLU A 104 0.04 -12.42 3.48
CA GLU A 104 0.55 -12.56 2.12
C GLU A 104 1.26 -11.27 1.66
N TRP A 105 0.71 -10.12 2.04
CA TRP A 105 1.33 -8.81 1.81
C TRP A 105 2.67 -8.68 2.54
N VAL A 106 2.68 -8.98 3.84
CA VAL A 106 3.90 -8.92 4.67
C VAL A 106 4.97 -9.90 4.17
N GLU A 107 4.56 -11.08 3.73
CA GLU A 107 5.45 -12.05 3.07
C GLU A 107 6.03 -11.52 1.77
N TRP A 108 5.23 -10.80 0.98
CA TRP A 108 5.70 -10.15 -0.23
C TRP A 108 6.69 -9.05 0.07
N LEU A 109 6.47 -8.19 1.08
CA LEU A 109 7.45 -7.18 1.50
C LEU A 109 8.80 -7.80 1.90
N ASP A 110 8.77 -8.91 2.64
CA ASP A 110 9.99 -9.62 3.02
C ASP A 110 10.74 -10.18 1.79
N ARG A 111 10.02 -10.67 0.77
CA ARG A 111 10.60 -11.13 -0.52
C ARG A 111 11.13 -9.96 -1.35
N LEU A 112 10.40 -8.86 -1.41
CA LEU A 112 10.77 -7.65 -2.12
C LEU A 112 12.06 -7.05 -1.55
N ASN A 113 12.19 -7.02 -0.22
CA ASN A 113 13.43 -6.63 0.46
C ASN A 113 14.63 -7.57 0.17
N GLN A 114 14.38 -8.77 -0.36
CA GLN A 114 15.42 -9.71 -0.85
C GLN A 114 15.66 -9.59 -2.37
N GLY A 115 15.04 -8.61 -3.03
CA GLY A 115 15.16 -8.37 -4.47
C GLY A 115 14.18 -9.20 -5.32
N ASN A 116 13.19 -9.87 -4.72
CA ASN A 116 12.17 -10.61 -5.46
C ASN A 116 10.89 -9.77 -5.61
N ILE A 117 10.70 -9.20 -6.79
CA ILE A 117 9.59 -8.29 -7.11
C ILE A 117 8.29 -9.02 -7.51
N HIS A 118 8.30 -10.35 -7.65
CA HIS A 118 7.10 -11.07 -8.09
C HIS A 118 5.93 -10.87 -7.12
N LEU A 119 4.84 -10.33 -7.67
CA LEU A 119 3.58 -10.16 -6.97
C LEU A 119 3.07 -11.51 -6.43
N PRO A 120 2.28 -11.50 -5.34
CA PRO A 120 1.50 -12.67 -4.94
C PRO A 120 0.62 -13.17 -6.10
N ASN A 121 0.31 -14.47 -6.10
CA ASN A 121 -0.65 -15.00 -7.07
C ASN A 121 -2.05 -14.56 -6.66
N TYR A 122 -2.72 -13.80 -7.53
CA TYR A 122 -4.11 -13.39 -7.36
C TYR A 122 -5.00 -14.11 -8.37
N ASP A 123 -6.25 -14.36 -7.98
CA ASP A 123 -7.28 -14.84 -8.91
C ASP A 123 -7.92 -13.64 -9.62
N PHE A 124 -7.16 -13.06 -10.56
CA PHE A 124 -7.58 -11.86 -11.29
C PHE A 124 -8.74 -12.11 -12.24
N GLU A 125 -8.86 -13.33 -12.78
CA GLU A 125 -10.01 -13.70 -13.63
C GLU A 125 -11.33 -13.63 -12.85
N GLN A 126 -11.29 -13.95 -11.56
CA GLN A 126 -12.43 -13.80 -10.68
C GLN A 126 -12.78 -12.32 -10.41
N LEU A 127 -11.79 -11.42 -10.42
CA LEU A 127 -11.94 -10.00 -10.07
C LEU A 127 -12.32 -9.11 -11.24
N LEU A 128 -11.63 -9.27 -12.37
CA LEU A 128 -11.76 -8.39 -13.54
C LEU A 128 -12.26 -9.11 -14.81
N GLY A 129 -12.44 -10.44 -14.75
CA GLY A 129 -12.71 -11.25 -15.94
C GLY A 129 -11.47 -11.50 -16.80
N LEU A 130 -11.65 -11.67 -18.11
CA LEU A 130 -10.55 -11.99 -19.04
C LEU A 130 -9.63 -10.78 -19.24
N VAL A 131 -8.43 -10.86 -18.69
CA VAL A 131 -7.37 -9.85 -18.85
C VAL A 131 -6.64 -10.05 -20.19
N PRO A 132 -6.47 -9.00 -21.03
CA PRO A 132 -5.77 -9.11 -22.31
C PRO A 132 -4.28 -9.49 -22.21
N GLU A 133 -3.73 -10.02 -23.29
CA GLU A 133 -2.29 -10.28 -23.40
C GLU A 133 -1.52 -8.94 -23.46
N GLY A 134 -0.53 -8.75 -22.57
CA GLY A 134 0.24 -7.51 -22.45
C GLY A 134 -0.29 -6.48 -21.44
N PHE A 135 -1.28 -6.86 -20.63
CA PHE A 135 -1.84 -6.04 -19.55
C PHE A 135 -0.79 -5.77 -18.46
N MET A 136 -0.54 -4.49 -18.18
CA MET A 136 0.48 -4.05 -17.23
C MET A 136 -0.14 -3.86 -15.84
N ILE A 137 0.70 -3.75 -14.80
CA ILE A 137 0.25 -3.53 -13.43
C ILE A 137 -0.50 -2.19 -13.26
N GLN A 138 -0.14 -1.20 -14.08
CA GLN A 138 -0.78 0.11 -14.15
C GLN A 138 -2.20 0.00 -14.71
N ASP A 139 -2.36 -0.72 -15.83
CA ASP A 139 -3.67 -1.02 -16.40
C ASP A 139 -4.56 -1.78 -15.40
N PHE A 140 -3.96 -2.68 -14.60
CA PHE A 140 -4.67 -3.40 -13.55
C PHE A 140 -5.13 -2.49 -12.41
N HIS A 141 -4.25 -1.61 -11.94
CA HIS A 141 -4.56 -0.64 -10.90
C HIS A 141 -5.69 0.30 -11.35
N ASP A 142 -5.64 0.81 -12.58
CA ASP A 142 -6.67 1.69 -13.13
C ASP A 142 -8.03 0.99 -13.31
N GLU A 143 -8.05 -0.25 -13.83
CA GLU A 143 -9.28 -1.03 -13.99
C GLU A 143 -9.86 -1.50 -12.65
N LEU A 144 -9.01 -1.82 -11.66
CA LEU A 144 -9.43 -2.12 -10.30
C LEU A 144 -10.07 -0.89 -9.66
N LEU A 145 -9.43 0.27 -9.73
CA LEU A 145 -9.99 1.52 -9.22
C LEU A 145 -11.32 1.85 -9.89
N PHE A 146 -11.41 1.71 -11.22
CA PHE A 146 -12.66 1.90 -11.95
C PHE A 146 -13.76 0.92 -11.51
N ALA A 147 -13.44 -0.35 -11.28
CA ALA A 147 -14.40 -1.34 -10.78
C ALA A 147 -14.88 -1.01 -9.35
N LEU A 148 -13.97 -0.59 -8.47
CA LEU A 148 -14.26 -0.18 -7.10
C LEU A 148 -15.11 1.11 -7.04
N GLU A 149 -14.88 2.04 -7.97
CA GLU A 149 -15.68 3.26 -8.13
C GLU A 149 -17.16 2.99 -8.46
N GLN A 150 -17.45 1.90 -9.16
CA GLN A 150 -18.81 1.53 -9.57
C GLN A 150 -19.61 0.82 -8.47
N GLU A 151 -18.95 0.34 -7.39
CA GLU A 151 -19.62 -0.30 -6.25
C GLU A 151 -20.01 0.72 -5.16
N GLU A 152 -21.32 0.94 -4.98
CA GLU A 152 -21.90 1.87 -3.97
C GLU A 152 -21.45 1.62 -2.52
N ARG A 153 -20.85 0.45 -2.22
CA ARG A 153 -20.37 0.09 -0.88
C ARG A 153 -19.10 0.84 -0.43
N HIS A 154 -18.37 1.48 -1.33
CA HIS A 154 -17.00 1.95 -1.08
C HIS A 154 -16.85 3.49 -1.11
N SER A 155 -17.95 4.22 -0.90
CA SER A 155 -18.00 5.70 -0.88
C SER A 155 -17.08 6.41 0.13
N TRP A 156 -16.46 5.68 1.06
CA TRP A 156 -15.47 6.21 2.00
C TRP A 156 -14.04 6.15 1.43
N ALA A 157 -13.68 5.10 0.68
CA ALA A 157 -12.36 4.94 0.05
C ALA A 157 -12.16 5.98 -1.08
N MET A 158 -13.22 6.24 -1.85
CA MET A 158 -13.24 7.35 -2.81
C MET A 158 -13.05 8.73 -2.17
N ARG A 159 -13.44 8.89 -0.91
CA ARG A 159 -13.27 10.15 -0.17
C ARG A 159 -11.82 10.35 0.28
N GLU A 160 -11.14 9.28 0.68
CA GLU A 160 -9.71 9.32 1.02
C GLU A 160 -8.84 9.49 -0.24
N LEU A 161 -9.19 8.82 -1.35
CA LEU A 161 -8.54 8.97 -2.66
C LEU A 161 -8.66 10.41 -3.20
N GLN A 162 -9.87 11.00 -3.16
CA GLN A 162 -10.07 12.41 -3.50
C GLN A 162 -9.35 13.36 -2.53
N GLY A 163 -9.24 12.99 -1.25
CA GLY A 163 -8.46 13.72 -0.25
C GLY A 163 -6.96 13.74 -0.57
N LEU A 164 -6.45 12.69 -1.20
CA LEU A 164 -5.08 12.59 -1.68
C LEU A 164 -4.83 13.44 -2.92
N TYR A 165 -5.70 13.32 -3.94
CA TYR A 165 -5.62 14.13 -5.16
C TYR A 165 -5.75 15.63 -4.91
N ALA A 166 -6.61 16.03 -3.95
CA ALA A 166 -6.76 17.43 -3.55
C ALA A 166 -5.52 18.00 -2.83
N LYS A 167 -4.78 17.17 -2.08
CA LYS A 167 -3.50 17.57 -1.44
C LYS A 167 -2.34 17.65 -2.43
N LEU A 168 -2.41 16.91 -3.54
CA LEU A 168 -1.44 16.92 -4.65
C LEU A 168 -1.73 18.00 -5.72
N GLY A 169 -2.76 18.83 -5.52
CA GLY A 169 -3.05 19.99 -6.38
C GLY A 169 -3.75 19.64 -7.70
N VAL A 170 -4.28 18.42 -7.85
CA VAL A 170 -5.10 18.05 -9.01
C VAL A 170 -6.54 18.40 -8.72
N THR A 171 -6.98 19.57 -9.16
CA THR A 171 -8.42 19.88 -9.24
C THR A 171 -9.02 19.12 -10.41
N SER A 172 -9.86 18.13 -10.13
CA SER A 172 -10.77 17.56 -11.11
C SER A 172 -11.62 18.70 -11.68
N GLY A 173 -11.45 18.97 -12.97
CA GLY A 173 -12.28 19.93 -13.69
C GLY A 173 -13.73 19.47 -13.70
N ALA A 174 -14.64 20.41 -13.45
CA ALA A 174 -16.04 20.29 -13.82
C ALA A 174 -16.22 20.50 -15.33
#